data_AF-A0A929PX57-F1
#
_entry.id   AF-A0A929PX57-F1
#
_cell.length_a   1.000
_cell.length_b   1.000
_cell.length_c   1.000
_cell.angle_alpha   90.00
_cell.angle_beta   90.00
_cell.angle_gamma   90.00
#
_symmetry.space_group_name_H-M   'P 1'
#
loop_
_entity.id
_entity.type
_entity.pdbx_description
1 polymer ?
#
loop_
_entity_poly.entity_id
_entity_poly.type
_entity_poly.pdbx_seq_one_letter_code
_entity_poly.pdbx_strand_id
1 'polypeptide(L)'
;MREMLRKGSLLILLLLTVATARPQDPEISGEEFKSEFLRYINGVRKVGCNCGKKYYPPAPPITWNPLLQKAAFGHARDMNDKRYFGHDSRDGRSIMTRIVQAGYYFKGFQDFTIGENIARGQQSIREVMTAWFQSEGHCKNLMNPKFKEVGVVQYNDYWVQDFGGRTPFSAEVQKMLESGKAKIVAGTAKTWHD
;
A
#
# COMPACT_ATOMS: atom_id res chain seq x y z
N MET A 1 -47.45 -61.26 16.01
CA MET A 1 -47.09 -59.84 15.85
C MET A 1 -45.57 -59.76 16.01
N ARG A 2 -44.81 -59.61 14.91
CA ARG A 2 -44.03 -58.39 14.55
C ARG A 2 -43.27 -57.83 15.76
N GLU A 3 -41.94 -57.73 15.79
CA GLU A 3 -41.16 -56.92 14.85
C GLU A 3 -39.63 -57.15 14.98
N MET A 4 -38.93 -56.86 13.89
CA MET A 4 -37.49 -56.98 13.68
C MET A 4 -36.69 -55.91 14.42
N LEU A 5 -35.54 -56.26 15.02
CA LEU A 5 -34.50 -55.29 15.37
C LEU A 5 -33.28 -55.47 14.44
N ARG A 6 -33.19 -54.58 13.45
CA ARG A 6 -32.08 -54.42 12.51
C ARG A 6 -30.97 -53.56 13.12
N LYS A 7 -29.74 -53.94 12.77
CA LYS A 7 -28.46 -53.27 12.95
C LYS A 7 -28.50 -51.77 12.62
N GLY A 8 -27.82 -50.94 13.41
CA GLY A 8 -27.54 -49.54 13.09
C GLY A 8 -26.08 -49.20 13.37
N SER A 9 -25.21 -49.36 12.37
CA SER A 9 -23.87 -48.77 12.38
C SER A 9 -23.99 -47.30 11.99
N LEU A 10 -23.56 -46.41 12.87
CA LEU A 10 -23.53 -44.97 12.64
C LEU A 10 -22.32 -44.64 11.74
N LEU A 11 -22.58 -44.39 10.45
CA LEU A 11 -21.57 -43.95 9.50
C LEU A 11 -21.47 -42.42 9.57
N ILE A 12 -20.44 -41.90 10.24
CA ILE A 12 -20.12 -40.47 10.25
C ILE A 12 -19.44 -40.14 8.92
N LEU A 13 -20.20 -39.53 8.00
CA LEU A 13 -19.68 -39.04 6.72
C LEU A 13 -19.00 -37.69 6.96
N LEU A 14 -17.68 -37.70 7.12
CA LEU A 14 -16.87 -36.48 7.20
C LEU A 14 -16.76 -35.88 5.78
N LEU A 15 -17.63 -34.92 5.47
CA LEU A 15 -17.54 -34.10 4.25
C LEU A 15 -16.30 -33.20 4.36
N LEU A 16 -15.16 -33.69 3.85
CA LEU A 16 -13.98 -32.88 3.55
C LEU A 16 -14.34 -31.93 2.40
N THR A 17 -14.69 -30.68 2.74
CA THR A 17 -14.70 -29.60 1.75
C THR A 17 -13.25 -29.33 1.34
N VAL A 18 -12.84 -29.84 0.18
CA VAL A 18 -11.61 -29.41 -0.46
C VAL A 18 -11.85 -28.00 -0.99
N ALA A 19 -11.48 -26.99 -0.20
CA ALA A 19 -11.34 -25.63 -0.70
C ALA A 19 -10.24 -25.66 -1.76
N THR A 20 -10.61 -25.59 -3.04
CA THR A 20 -9.63 -25.41 -4.12
C THR A 20 -8.98 -24.04 -3.92
N ALA A 21 -7.75 -24.02 -3.42
CA ALA A 21 -6.95 -22.80 -3.39
C ALA A 21 -6.86 -22.26 -4.82
N ARG A 22 -7.31 -21.01 -5.03
CA ARG A 22 -7.09 -20.33 -6.31
C ARG A 22 -5.58 -20.27 -6.57
N PRO A 23 -5.13 -20.42 -7.83
CA PRO A 23 -3.73 -20.18 -8.16
C PRO A 23 -3.41 -18.75 -7.73
N GLN A 24 -2.55 -18.63 -6.72
CA GLN A 24 -1.92 -17.37 -6.38
C GLN A 24 -0.94 -17.11 -7.52
N ASP A 25 -1.19 -16.08 -8.33
CA ASP A 25 -0.14 -15.49 -9.15
C ASP A 25 1.07 -15.29 -8.24
N PRO A 26 2.31 -15.64 -8.66
CA PRO A 26 3.50 -15.49 -7.83
C PRO A 26 3.79 -14.01 -7.63
N GLU A 27 3.06 -13.39 -6.73
CA GLU A 27 3.31 -12.05 -6.23
C GLU A 27 4.59 -12.14 -5.40
N ILE A 28 5.68 -11.54 -5.88
CA ILE A 28 6.88 -11.36 -5.06
C ILE A 28 6.55 -10.26 -4.05
N SER A 29 5.76 -10.58 -3.03
CA SER A 29 5.29 -9.61 -2.03
C SER A 29 5.09 -10.20 -0.64
N GLY A 30 5.69 -11.37 -0.38
CA GLY A 30 5.72 -12.00 0.94
C GLY A 30 6.48 -11.17 1.99
N GLU A 31 6.42 -11.61 3.25
CA GLU A 31 7.05 -10.89 4.38
C GLU A 31 8.56 -10.67 4.22
N GLU A 32 9.27 -11.56 3.52
CA GLU A 32 10.69 -11.38 3.18
C GLU A 32 10.91 -10.21 2.22
N PHE A 33 10.11 -10.11 1.15
CA PHE A 33 10.15 -9.01 0.19
C PHE A 33 9.90 -7.67 0.89
N LYS A 34 8.84 -7.61 1.69
CA LYS A 34 8.50 -6.42 2.50
C LYS A 34 9.64 -6.04 3.45
N SER A 35 10.20 -7.01 4.16
CA SER A 35 11.31 -6.78 5.11
C SER A 35 12.57 -6.29 4.42
N GLU A 36 12.93 -6.88 3.27
CA GLU A 36 14.06 -6.44 2.47
C GLU A 36 13.86 -5.03 1.92
N PHE A 37 12.68 -4.74 1.37
CA PHE A 37 12.36 -3.45 0.80
C PHE A 37 12.45 -2.35 1.86
N LEU A 38 11.78 -2.55 3.00
CA LEU A 38 11.81 -1.60 4.13
C LEU A 38 13.24 -1.41 4.66
N ARG A 39 14.02 -2.47 4.79
CA ARG A 39 15.42 -2.40 5.21
C ARG A 39 16.24 -1.52 4.26
N TYR A 40 16.08 -1.67 2.96
CA TYR A 40 16.80 -0.87 1.98
C TYR A 40 16.42 0.61 2.07
N ILE A 41 15.13 0.93 1.92
CA ILE A 41 14.69 2.33 1.88
C ILE A 41 14.91 3.04 3.20
N ASN A 42 14.63 2.40 4.34
CA ASN A 42 14.85 3.01 5.65
C ASN A 42 16.33 3.12 6.00
N GLY A 43 17.18 2.23 5.46
CA GLY A 43 18.63 2.36 5.54
C GLY A 43 19.12 3.67 4.90
N VAL A 44 18.66 3.98 3.69
CA VAL A 44 19.00 5.23 3.01
C VAL A 44 18.37 6.44 3.70
N ARG A 45 17.08 6.36 4.05
CA ARG A 45 16.38 7.45 4.75
C ARG A 45 17.03 7.80 6.09
N LYS A 46 17.61 6.83 6.81
CA LYS A 46 18.33 7.07 8.06
C LYS A 46 19.56 7.97 7.90
N VAL A 47 20.25 7.92 6.76
CA VAL A 47 21.52 8.63 6.54
C VAL A 47 21.41 9.83 5.60
N GLY A 48 20.37 9.89 4.77
CA GLY A 48 20.26 10.90 3.71
C GLY A 48 20.99 10.48 2.43
N CYS A 49 20.69 11.14 1.32
CA CYS A 49 21.39 10.89 0.05
C CYS A 49 21.27 12.08 -0.90
N ASN A 50 22.05 12.04 -1.99
CA ASN A 50 21.85 12.96 -3.10
C ASN A 50 20.81 12.39 -4.07
N CYS A 51 19.83 13.19 -4.44
CA CYS A 51 18.93 12.95 -5.56
C CYS A 51 19.32 13.89 -6.70
N GLY A 52 20.04 13.35 -7.69
CA GLY A 52 20.73 14.18 -8.68
C GLY A 52 21.74 15.11 -8.01
N LYS A 53 21.61 16.42 -8.24
CA LYS A 53 22.50 17.44 -7.64
C LYS A 53 22.08 17.90 -6.25
N LYS A 54 20.88 17.52 -5.79
CA LYS A 54 20.31 18.01 -4.53
C LYS A 54 20.51 17.00 -3.41
N TYR A 55 21.10 17.44 -2.31
CA TYR A 55 21.14 16.66 -1.08
C TYR A 55 19.78 16.65 -0.38
N TYR A 56 19.35 15.46 0.03
CA TYR A 56 18.22 15.22 0.91
C TYR A 56 18.75 14.73 2.26
N PRO A 57 18.46 15.44 3.37
CA PRO A 57 18.90 15.01 4.70
C PRO A 57 18.20 13.72 5.13
N PRO A 58 18.60 13.12 6.26
CA PRO A 58 17.86 12.03 6.87
C PRO A 58 16.36 12.30 6.95
N ALA A 59 15.56 11.29 6.62
CA ALA A 59 14.11 11.30 6.68
C ALA A 59 13.60 10.22 7.65
N PRO A 60 12.45 10.43 8.30
CA PRO A 60 11.87 9.43 9.19
C PRO A 60 11.66 8.08 8.48
N PRO A 61 11.80 6.93 9.16
CA PRO A 61 11.52 5.65 8.54
C PRO A 61 10.06 5.58 8.10
N ILE A 62 9.80 4.90 6.99
CA ILE A 62 8.45 4.60 6.52
C ILE A 62 8.05 3.18 6.91
N THR A 63 6.75 2.96 7.03
CA THR A 63 6.15 1.67 7.35
C THR A 63 5.42 1.09 6.15
N TRP A 64 5.22 -0.22 6.14
CA TRP A 64 4.41 -0.87 5.12
C TRP A 64 2.93 -0.61 5.35
N ASN A 65 2.17 -0.37 4.27
CA ASN A 65 0.73 -0.27 4.31
C ASN A 65 0.09 -1.20 3.24
N PRO A 66 -0.72 -2.20 3.64
CA PRO A 66 -1.29 -3.17 2.72
C PRO A 66 -2.34 -2.58 1.77
N LEU A 67 -2.96 -1.45 2.10
CA LEU A 67 -3.91 -0.76 1.22
C LEU A 67 -3.18 -0.06 0.06
N LEU A 68 -2.03 0.55 0.34
CA LEU A 68 -1.14 1.09 -0.71
C LEU A 68 -0.61 -0.03 -1.59
N GLN A 69 -0.22 -1.17 -1.01
CA GLN A 69 0.23 -2.33 -1.78
C GLN A 69 -0.87 -2.87 -2.70
N LYS A 70 -2.11 -2.93 -2.20
CA LYS A 70 -3.28 -3.30 -3.00
C LYS A 70 -3.51 -2.36 -4.18
N ALA A 71 -3.33 -1.05 -4.00
CA ALA A 71 -3.42 -0.07 -5.10
C ALA A 71 -2.30 -0.30 -6.12
N ALA A 72 -1.06 -0.47 -5.65
CA ALA A 72 0.11 -0.73 -6.47
C ALA A 72 -0.05 -2.02 -7.30
N PHE A 73 -0.54 -3.10 -6.68
CA PHE A 73 -0.89 -4.36 -7.37
C PHE A 73 -1.91 -4.15 -8.48
N GLY A 74 -3.00 -3.43 -8.18
CA GLY A 74 -4.03 -3.13 -9.15
C GLY A 74 -3.48 -2.38 -10.37
N HIS A 75 -2.55 -1.44 -10.17
CA HIS A 75 -1.94 -0.69 -11.25
C HIS A 75 -0.90 -1.49 -12.04
N ALA A 76 -0.05 -2.26 -11.35
CA ALA A 76 0.93 -3.14 -11.99
C ALA A 76 0.24 -4.16 -12.91
N ARG A 77 -0.84 -4.77 -12.43
CA ARG A 77 -1.67 -5.66 -13.23
C ARG A 77 -2.35 -4.94 -14.40
N ASP A 78 -2.89 -3.74 -14.19
CA ASP A 78 -3.52 -2.96 -15.27
C ASP A 78 -2.52 -2.64 -16.39
N MET A 79 -1.30 -2.20 -16.03
CA MET A 79 -0.20 -1.96 -16.97
C MET A 79 0.20 -3.21 -17.74
N ASN A 80 0.28 -4.34 -17.05
CA ASN A 80 0.57 -5.65 -17.66
C ASN A 80 -0.52 -6.06 -18.66
N ASP A 81 -1.78 -6.12 -18.21
CA ASP A 81 -2.90 -6.65 -18.98
C ASP A 81 -3.20 -5.80 -20.22
N LYS A 82 -3.03 -4.47 -20.10
CA LYS A 82 -3.27 -3.51 -21.20
C LYS A 82 -1.99 -3.12 -21.95
N ARG A 83 -0.83 -3.69 -21.61
CA ARG A 83 0.47 -3.46 -22.26
C ARG A 83 0.84 -1.98 -22.38
N TYR A 84 0.88 -1.28 -21.25
CA TYR A 84 1.33 0.11 -21.21
C TYR A 84 2.25 0.36 -20.03
N PHE A 85 2.83 1.56 -19.96
CA PHE A 85 3.66 2.01 -18.86
C PHE A 85 3.38 3.50 -18.62
N GLY A 86 2.78 3.83 -17.48
CA GLY A 86 2.39 5.20 -17.17
C GLY A 86 1.73 5.31 -15.80
N HIS A 87 1.74 6.52 -15.23
CA HIS A 87 1.16 6.80 -13.92
C HIS A 87 -0.38 6.79 -13.93
N ASP A 88 -0.99 7.29 -15.00
CA ASP A 88 -2.44 7.25 -15.16
C ASP A 88 -2.88 5.96 -15.84
N SER A 89 -3.94 5.35 -15.32
CA SER A 89 -4.56 4.21 -15.96
C SER A 89 -5.24 4.64 -17.25
N ARG A 90 -5.28 3.75 -18.26
CA ARG A 90 -5.91 4.08 -19.57
C ARG A 90 -7.40 4.41 -19.51
N ASP A 91 -8.07 4.03 -18.41
CA ASP A 91 -9.46 4.39 -18.13
C ASP A 91 -9.60 5.74 -17.38
N GLY A 92 -8.51 6.50 -17.24
CA GLY A 92 -8.47 7.83 -16.63
C GLY A 92 -8.27 7.84 -15.12
N ARG A 93 -8.15 6.69 -14.45
CA ARG A 93 -7.88 6.65 -13.01
C ARG A 93 -6.45 7.09 -12.72
N SER A 94 -6.30 8.10 -11.86
CA SER A 94 -5.01 8.52 -11.31
C SER A 94 -4.64 7.68 -10.07
N ILE A 95 -3.40 7.83 -9.58
CA ILE A 95 -2.96 7.26 -8.29
C ILE A 95 -3.96 7.56 -7.16
N MET A 96 -4.45 8.80 -7.08
CA MET A 96 -5.43 9.21 -6.06
C MET A 96 -6.67 8.32 -6.11
N THR A 97 -7.22 8.11 -7.30
CA THR A 97 -8.39 7.25 -7.49
C THR A 97 -8.11 5.81 -7.09
N ARG A 98 -6.95 5.26 -7.48
CA ARG A 98 -6.58 3.87 -7.18
C ARG A 98 -6.37 3.63 -5.68
N ILE A 99 -5.66 4.53 -5.00
CA ILE A 99 -5.40 4.45 -3.55
C ILE A 99 -6.70 4.54 -2.74
N VAL A 100 -7.62 5.43 -3.14
CA VAL A 100 -8.96 5.53 -2.50
C VAL A 100 -9.78 4.27 -2.76
N GLN A 101 -9.79 3.74 -3.98
CA GLN A 101 -10.48 2.48 -4.32
C GLN A 101 -9.91 1.27 -3.54
N ALA A 102 -8.62 1.30 -3.20
CA ALA A 102 -8.01 0.29 -2.36
C ALA A 102 -8.41 0.39 -0.88
N GLY A 103 -9.00 1.52 -0.46
CA GLY A 103 -9.50 1.79 0.89
C GLY A 103 -8.62 2.72 1.73
N TYR A 104 -7.56 3.29 1.15
CA TYR A 104 -6.70 4.23 1.85
C TYR A 104 -7.32 5.63 1.79
N TYR A 105 -8.08 5.97 2.83
CA TYR A 105 -8.80 7.24 2.92
C TYR A 105 -8.02 8.32 3.69
N PHE A 106 -8.32 9.58 3.37
CA PHE A 106 -7.72 10.77 3.99
C PHE A 106 -8.66 11.49 4.96
N LYS A 107 -9.96 11.14 4.96
CA LYS A 107 -10.93 11.71 5.91
C LYS A 107 -10.49 11.39 7.34
N GLY A 108 -10.51 12.39 8.22
CA GLY A 108 -10.05 12.24 9.60
C GLY A 108 -8.58 12.62 9.83
N PHE A 109 -7.88 13.03 8.77
CA PHE A 109 -6.51 13.53 8.86
C PHE A 109 -6.47 15.03 8.56
N GLN A 110 -5.51 15.72 9.19
CA GLN A 110 -5.27 17.15 9.03
C GLN A 110 -4.59 17.46 7.70
N ASP A 111 -3.64 16.63 7.31
CA ASP A 111 -2.89 16.76 6.07
C ASP A 111 -2.64 15.38 5.47
N PHE A 112 -2.52 15.32 4.15
CA PHE A 112 -2.14 14.11 3.44
C PHE A 112 -1.25 14.41 2.25
N THR A 113 -0.44 13.42 1.88
CA THR A 113 0.37 13.42 0.67
C THR A 113 0.38 12.00 0.10
N ILE A 114 0.47 11.90 -1.24
CA ILE A 114 0.63 10.62 -1.95
C ILE A 114 1.69 10.79 -3.03
N GLY A 115 2.27 9.69 -3.49
CA GLY A 115 3.23 9.68 -4.59
C GLY A 115 3.40 8.28 -5.15
N GLU A 116 3.89 8.20 -6.39
CA GLU A 116 4.11 6.93 -7.09
C GLU A 116 5.52 6.90 -7.67
N ASN A 117 6.18 5.75 -7.55
CA ASN A 117 7.27 5.38 -8.44
C ASN A 117 6.85 4.14 -9.23
N ILE A 118 7.15 4.13 -10.53
CA ILE A 118 6.96 2.95 -11.38
C ILE A 118 8.29 2.58 -12.05
N ALA A 119 8.50 1.29 -12.31
CA ALA A 119 9.63 0.82 -13.09
C ALA A 119 9.25 -0.42 -13.91
N ARG A 120 10.12 -0.78 -14.85
CA ARG A 120 9.91 -1.96 -15.69
C ARG A 120 11.23 -2.67 -15.99
N GLY A 121 11.22 -4.00 -15.86
CA GLY A 121 12.29 -4.90 -16.30
C GLY A 121 13.37 -5.20 -15.27
N GLN A 122 13.37 -4.54 -14.11
CA GLN A 122 14.28 -4.87 -13.00
C GLN A 122 13.89 -6.22 -12.39
N GLN A 123 14.88 -7.05 -12.09
CA GLN A 123 14.67 -8.43 -11.66
C GLN A 123 14.78 -8.60 -10.14
N SER A 124 15.10 -7.53 -9.41
CA SER A 124 15.28 -7.58 -7.96
C SER A 124 15.00 -6.23 -7.29
N ILE A 125 14.75 -6.27 -5.97
CA ILE A 125 14.64 -5.05 -5.13
C ILE A 125 15.89 -4.19 -5.27
N ARG A 126 17.08 -4.80 -5.30
CA ARG A 126 18.34 -4.08 -5.45
C ARG A 126 18.37 -3.28 -6.76
N GLU A 127 18.03 -3.91 -7.87
CA GLU A 127 18.02 -3.26 -9.18
C GLU A 127 17.01 -2.12 -9.27
N VAL A 128 15.77 -2.34 -8.81
CA VAL A 128 14.73 -1.30 -8.87
C VAL A 128 15.05 -0.12 -7.96
N MET A 129 15.58 -0.38 -6.76
CA MET A 129 15.99 0.67 -5.83
C MET A 129 17.17 1.47 -6.39
N THR A 130 18.16 0.81 -6.99
CA THR A 130 19.26 1.50 -7.68
C THR A 130 18.73 2.39 -8.81
N ALA A 131 17.83 1.86 -9.66
CA ALA A 131 17.24 2.63 -10.76
C ALA A 131 16.43 3.85 -10.25
N TRP A 132 15.65 3.69 -9.18
CA TRP A 132 14.89 4.80 -8.59
C TRP A 132 15.79 5.84 -7.93
N PHE A 133 16.86 5.45 -7.23
CA PHE A 133 17.80 6.42 -6.65
C PHE A 133 18.62 7.17 -7.72
N GLN A 134 18.85 6.57 -8.88
CA GLN A 134 19.51 7.22 -10.02
C GLN A 134 18.59 8.20 -10.77
N SER A 135 17.26 8.04 -10.66
CA SER A 135 16.29 8.98 -11.21
C SER A 135 15.99 10.09 -10.19
N GLU A 136 16.27 11.34 -10.53
CA GLU A 136 16.02 12.47 -9.63
C GLU A 136 14.56 12.53 -9.15
N GLY A 137 13.59 12.29 -10.04
CA GLY A 137 12.16 12.29 -9.70
C GLY A 137 11.79 11.17 -8.71
N HIS A 138 12.25 9.95 -8.95
CA HIS A 138 11.94 8.81 -8.09
C HIS A 138 12.68 8.90 -6.74
N CYS A 139 13.94 9.36 -6.74
CA CYS A 139 14.71 9.62 -5.54
C CYS A 139 14.05 10.68 -4.64
N LYS A 140 13.49 11.75 -5.24
CA LYS A 140 12.71 12.76 -4.50
C LYS A 140 11.55 12.13 -3.73
N ASN A 141 10.84 11.18 -4.34
CA ASN A 141 9.78 10.44 -3.65
C ASN A 141 10.34 9.58 -2.51
N LEU A 142 11.38 8.78 -2.78
CA LEU A 142 12.03 7.91 -1.79
C LEU A 142 12.48 8.68 -0.53
N MET A 143 12.95 9.91 -0.70
CA MET A 143 13.49 10.77 0.37
C MET A 143 12.50 11.83 0.88
N ASN A 144 11.25 11.85 0.43
CA ASN A 144 10.27 12.82 0.89
C ASN A 144 9.89 12.54 2.37
N PRO A 145 10.15 13.47 3.32
CA PRO A 145 9.84 13.26 4.73
C PRO A 145 8.33 13.29 5.02
N LYS A 146 7.49 13.79 4.09
CA LYS A 146 6.03 13.77 4.25
C LYS A 146 5.44 12.37 4.07
N PHE A 147 6.13 11.47 3.36
CA PHE A 147 5.71 10.07 3.26
C PHE A 147 6.06 9.31 4.53
N LYS A 148 5.09 8.54 5.02
CA LYS A 148 5.13 7.77 6.27
C LYS A 148 4.85 6.29 6.03
N GLU A 149 4.15 5.98 4.95
CA GLU A 149 3.61 4.68 4.60
C GLU A 149 3.98 4.36 3.13
N VAL A 150 4.19 3.09 2.82
CA VAL A 150 4.47 2.62 1.45
C VAL A 150 3.82 1.26 1.19
N GLY A 151 3.42 1.02 -0.05
CA GLY A 151 3.15 -0.31 -0.57
C GLY A 151 3.89 -0.51 -1.88
N VAL A 152 4.52 -1.68 -2.06
CA VAL A 152 5.30 -1.99 -3.26
C VAL A 152 4.95 -3.38 -3.76
N VAL A 153 4.93 -3.54 -5.07
CA VAL A 153 4.78 -4.83 -5.73
C VAL A 153 5.71 -4.93 -6.93
N GLN A 154 6.07 -6.16 -7.26
CA GLN A 154 6.46 -6.56 -8.60
C GLN A 154 5.40 -7.52 -9.16
N TYR A 155 4.87 -7.22 -10.34
CA TYR A 155 3.97 -8.10 -11.09
C TYR A 155 4.49 -8.25 -12.52
N ASN A 156 4.99 -9.45 -12.85
CA ASN A 156 5.79 -9.68 -14.06
C ASN A 156 6.95 -8.66 -14.15
N ASP A 157 7.06 -7.95 -15.27
CA ASP A 157 8.09 -6.94 -15.47
C ASP A 157 7.78 -5.60 -14.76
N TYR A 158 6.60 -5.42 -14.17
CA TYR A 158 6.13 -4.12 -13.70
C TYR A 158 6.33 -3.95 -12.18
N TRP A 159 6.97 -2.85 -11.82
CA TRP A 159 7.10 -2.41 -10.43
C TRP A 159 6.23 -1.19 -10.19
N VAL A 160 5.49 -1.19 -9.08
CA VAL A 160 4.75 -0.04 -8.60
C VAL A 160 5.01 0.13 -7.11
N GLN A 161 5.36 1.36 -6.72
CA GLN A 161 5.57 1.79 -5.35
C GLN A 161 4.67 3.00 -5.08
N ASP A 162 3.66 2.79 -4.25
CA ASP A 162 2.73 3.83 -3.81
C ASP A 162 3.10 4.30 -2.42
N PHE A 163 3.24 5.61 -2.26
CA PHE A 163 3.51 6.27 -0.99
C PHE A 163 2.26 6.93 -0.43
N GLY A 164 2.17 6.91 0.89
CA GLY A 164 1.17 7.64 1.65
C GLY A 164 1.81 8.40 2.81
N GLY A 165 1.32 9.59 3.05
CA GLY A 165 1.60 10.36 4.26
C GLY A 165 0.29 10.88 4.78
N ARG A 166 -0.07 10.53 6.02
CA ARG A 166 -1.26 11.06 6.68
C ARG A 166 -0.85 11.65 8.02
N THR A 167 -1.24 12.89 8.28
CA THR A 167 -0.97 13.57 9.55
C THR A 167 -2.27 13.62 10.34
N PRO A 168 -2.35 12.89 11.48
CA PRO A 168 -3.55 12.93 12.31
C PRO A 168 -3.71 14.32 12.90
N PHE A 169 -4.96 14.69 13.21
CA PHE A 169 -5.21 15.81 14.12
C PHE A 169 -4.58 15.54 15.49
N SER A 170 -4.34 16.61 16.27
CA SER A 170 -3.89 16.45 17.65
C SER A 170 -4.87 15.59 18.46
N ALA A 171 -4.38 14.92 19.50
CA ALA A 171 -5.22 14.08 20.36
C ALA A 171 -6.39 14.87 20.99
N GLU A 172 -6.18 16.16 21.26
CA GLU A 172 -7.23 17.06 21.73
C GLU A 172 -8.31 17.27 20.68
N VAL A 173 -7.92 17.60 19.44
CA VAL A 173 -8.87 17.78 18.34
C VAL A 173 -9.59 16.47 18.01
N GLN A 174 -8.91 15.33 18.09
CA GLN A 174 -9.54 14.01 17.95
C GLN A 174 -10.64 13.81 19.00
N LYS A 175 -10.37 14.09 20.28
CA LYS A 175 -11.38 14.04 21.34
C LYS A 175 -12.55 15.01 21.09
N MET A 176 -12.28 16.18 20.54
CA MET A 176 -13.33 17.13 20.16
C MET A 176 -14.19 16.62 19.00
N LEU A 177 -13.58 15.99 17.99
CA LEU A 177 -14.30 15.36 16.88
C LEU A 177 -15.16 14.18 17.35
N GLU A 178 -14.63 13.33 18.23
CA GLU A 178 -15.35 12.18 18.81
C GLU A 178 -16.52 12.60 19.70
N SER A 179 -16.35 13.66 20.49
CA SER A 179 -17.40 14.20 21.37
C SER A 179 -18.42 15.09 20.63
N GLY A 180 -18.27 15.27 19.31
CA GLY A 180 -19.13 16.16 18.52
C GLY A 180 -18.90 17.65 18.76
N LYS A 181 -17.93 18.02 19.60
CA LYS A 181 -17.53 19.41 19.90
C LYS A 181 -16.75 20.09 18.78
N ALA A 182 -16.31 19.33 17.78
CA ALA A 182 -15.78 19.84 16.54
C ALA A 182 -16.30 19.04 15.34
N LYS A 183 -16.24 19.64 14.16
CA LYS A 183 -16.43 18.95 12.87
C LYS A 183 -15.31 19.29 11.91
N ILE A 184 -15.00 18.38 11.00
CA ILE A 184 -14.08 18.67 9.89
C ILE A 184 -14.83 19.47 8.83
N VAL A 185 -14.36 20.68 8.56
CA VAL A 185 -14.82 21.57 7.47
C VAL A 185 -13.63 21.83 6.56
N ALA A 186 -13.72 21.38 5.30
CA ALA A 186 -12.68 21.58 4.28
C ALA A 186 -11.25 21.18 4.73
N GLY A 187 -11.10 20.08 5.45
CA GLY A 187 -9.80 19.60 5.95
C GLY A 187 -9.32 20.25 7.26
N THR A 188 -10.06 21.21 7.80
CA THR A 188 -9.77 21.84 9.10
C THR A 188 -10.82 21.46 10.13
N ALA A 189 -10.42 21.22 11.38
CA ALA A 189 -11.37 21.05 12.48
C ALA A 189 -11.90 22.43 12.90
N LYS A 190 -13.23 22.60 12.94
CA LYS A 190 -13.89 23.77 13.51
C LYS A 190 -14.67 23.36 14.76
N THR A 191 -14.44 24.08 15.84
CA THR A 191 -15.19 24.00 17.10
C THR A 191 -16.52 24.74 16.95
N TRP A 192 -17.49 24.42 17.81
CA TRP A 192 -18.83 25.02 17.76
C TRP A 192 -19.01 26.23 18.70
N HIS A 193 -17.91 26.80 19.18
CA HIS A 193 -17.91 27.94 20.13
C HIS A 193 -17.35 29.24 19.53
N ASP A 194 -17.06 29.26 18.23
CA ASP A 194 -16.53 30.41 17.49
C ASP A 194 -17.56 30.97 16.50
#